data_AF-A0A1G1G1I1-F1
#
_entry.id   AF-A0A1G1G1I1-F1
#
_cell.length_a   1.000
_cell.length_b   1.000
_cell.length_c   1.000
_cell.angle_alpha   90.00
_cell.angle_beta   90.00
_cell.angle_gamma   90.00
#
_symmetry.space_group_name_H-M   'P 1'
#
loop_
_entity.id
_entity.type
_entity.pdbx_description
1 polymer ?
#
loop_
_entity_poly.entity_id
_entity_poly.type
_entity_poly.pdbx_seq_one_letter_code
_entity_poly.pdbx_strand_id
1 'polypeptide(L)'
;MKWNGTGLVIFLCLVLTFGTFSTTKADTVLFPVIAVNQPYVTTIVSVVNRGGGTSKSTHLRYIYSYKDTFIGGLPNYSGGCAVSSFVMPTWVPDIVSFDASGAYNGGWALFNDPDDYGGSFAIGTAGARRAYLLVTNSDAVGNRVNVGYGWSLGGEAIVMDIFAGAAWGYKAVNDDTGEDFSFFPTGVINVMETGESSRFGFFPPSEWTTKFFVTPIGGNMDMLDLNSTIRIAGYNGSAAGSITGRGFTTYNFNVSQFVNCTAGVDLSDLMDSTAWAGIYYTGGWGWVYNESGSPAIVYKLEYVVNNPTYGGTNNNAYLLSTADGP
;
A
#
# COMPACT_ATOMS: atom_id res chain seq x y z
N MET A 1 10.97 -22.53 44.77
CA MET A 1 11.27 -21.32 43.97
C MET A 1 12.70 -21.43 43.47
N LYS A 2 12.89 -21.81 42.20
CA LYS A 2 14.03 -21.45 41.33
C LYS A 2 13.85 -22.18 40.00
N TRP A 3 13.24 -21.45 39.09
CA TRP A 3 13.30 -21.65 37.65
C TRP A 3 14.76 -21.48 37.21
N ASN A 4 15.27 -22.38 36.37
CA ASN A 4 16.47 -22.16 35.55
C ASN A 4 16.29 -22.97 34.25
N GLY A 5 15.28 -22.58 33.46
CA GLY A 5 15.17 -22.97 32.07
C GLY A 5 15.89 -21.92 31.23
N THR A 6 17.05 -22.28 30.70
CA THR A 6 17.76 -21.51 29.68
C THR A 6 16.84 -21.33 28.47
N GLY A 7 16.27 -20.13 28.35
CA GLY A 7 15.48 -19.71 27.21
C GLY A 7 16.37 -19.66 25.97
N LEU A 8 16.11 -20.58 25.04
CA LEU A 8 16.59 -20.49 23.68
C LEU A 8 15.88 -19.29 23.04
N VAL A 9 16.54 -18.14 23.02
CA VAL A 9 16.13 -16.99 22.21
C VAL A 9 16.29 -17.43 20.75
N ILE A 10 15.17 -17.82 20.13
CA ILE A 10 15.12 -18.04 18.69
C ILE A 10 15.28 -16.65 18.06
N PHE A 11 16.52 -16.39 17.62
CA PHE A 11 16.86 -15.25 16.78
C PHE A 11 16.14 -15.47 15.45
N LEU A 12 14.96 -14.88 15.28
CA LEU A 12 14.29 -14.79 13.99
C LEU A 12 15.12 -13.83 13.13
N CYS A 13 16.11 -14.37 12.42
CA CYS A 13 16.77 -13.65 11.33
C CYS A 13 15.75 -13.44 10.21
N LEU A 14 15.06 -12.29 10.25
CA LEU A 14 14.29 -11.79 9.13
C LEU A 14 15.30 -11.45 8.03
N VAL A 15 15.51 -12.37 7.09
CA VAL A 15 16.29 -12.11 5.88
C VAL A 15 15.44 -11.17 5.03
N LEU A 16 15.57 -9.87 5.26
CA LEU A 16 15.13 -8.84 4.33
C LEU A 16 16.01 -8.98 3.10
N THR A 17 15.56 -9.76 2.12
CA THR A 17 16.16 -9.73 0.78
C THR A 17 15.87 -8.36 0.19
N PHE A 18 16.78 -7.42 0.37
CA PHE A 18 16.82 -6.16 -0.36
C PHE A 18 17.07 -6.48 -1.83
N GLY A 19 15.99 -6.76 -2.56
CA GLY A 19 16.05 -7.05 -3.99
C GLY A 19 16.69 -5.88 -4.73
N THR A 20 17.61 -6.19 -5.65
CA THR A 20 18.35 -5.24 -6.48
C THR A 20 17.48 -4.06 -6.92
N PHE A 21 17.95 -2.85 -6.63
CA PHE A 21 17.24 -1.61 -6.86
C PHE A 21 17.40 -1.16 -8.32
N SER A 22 16.34 -1.24 -9.12
CA SER A 22 16.19 -0.36 -10.27
C SER A 22 15.41 0.87 -9.79
N THR A 23 16.11 1.85 -9.19
CA THR A 23 15.51 3.17 -8.97
C THR A 23 15.55 3.92 -10.29
N THR A 24 14.44 3.87 -11.04
CA THR A 24 14.18 4.87 -12.07
C THR A 24 14.08 6.24 -11.40
N LYS A 25 14.55 7.26 -12.10
CA LYS A 25 14.79 8.63 -11.62
C LYS A 25 13.47 9.26 -11.15
N ALA A 26 13.39 9.81 -9.95
CA ALA A 26 12.14 10.39 -9.46
C ALA A 26 12.36 11.62 -8.55
N ASP A 27 11.70 12.73 -8.87
CA ASP A 27 11.61 13.93 -8.03
C ASP A 27 10.54 13.75 -6.92
N THR A 28 9.56 12.88 -7.17
CA THR A 28 8.45 12.51 -6.27
C THR A 28 8.26 10.99 -6.24
N VAL A 29 8.03 10.42 -5.06
CA VAL A 29 7.68 9.00 -4.89
C VAL A 29 6.32 8.82 -4.22
N LEU A 30 5.61 7.77 -4.60
CA LEU A 30 4.30 7.39 -4.09
C LEU A 30 4.40 6.10 -3.28
N PHE A 31 3.90 6.14 -2.05
CA PHE A 31 3.60 4.97 -1.24
C PHE A 31 2.10 4.71 -1.30
N PRO A 32 1.63 3.76 -2.14
CA PRO A 32 0.22 3.60 -2.43
C PRO A 32 -0.61 3.08 -1.25
N VAL A 33 -0.01 2.47 -0.22
CA VAL A 33 -0.77 1.86 0.88
C VAL A 33 -0.15 2.16 2.24
N ILE A 34 -0.62 3.25 2.86
CA ILE A 34 -0.38 3.54 4.27
C ILE A 34 -1.58 3.06 5.07
N ALA A 35 -1.34 2.09 5.95
CA ALA A 35 -2.32 1.48 6.83
C ALA A 35 -1.94 1.76 8.28
N VAL A 36 -2.82 2.46 9.01
CA VAL A 36 -2.59 2.77 10.43
C VAL A 36 -3.85 2.48 11.23
N ASN A 37 -3.69 1.89 12.41
CA ASN A 37 -4.73 1.67 13.40
C ASN A 37 -4.04 1.48 14.76
N GLN A 38 -3.63 2.58 15.38
CA GLN A 38 -2.85 2.54 16.61
C GLN A 38 -3.61 1.79 17.73
N PRO A 39 -2.90 1.02 18.59
CA PRO A 39 -1.48 0.67 18.51
C PRO A 39 -1.22 -0.64 17.73
N TYR A 40 -2.20 -1.15 16.99
CA TYR A 40 -2.19 -2.53 16.47
C TYR A 40 -1.66 -2.64 15.04
N VAL A 41 -1.95 -1.66 14.18
CA VAL A 41 -1.45 -1.63 12.81
C VAL A 41 -0.66 -0.35 12.57
N THR A 42 0.54 -0.50 12.03
CA THR A 42 1.43 0.59 11.63
C THR A 42 1.93 0.37 10.21
N THR A 43 2.36 1.45 9.56
CA THR A 43 3.22 1.38 8.39
C THR A 43 4.55 2.04 8.73
N ILE A 44 5.64 1.28 8.68
CA ILE A 44 7.00 1.84 8.70
C ILE A 44 7.34 2.23 7.28
N VAL A 45 7.72 3.48 7.08
CA VAL A 45 8.12 4.02 5.78
C VAL A 45 9.59 4.36 5.86
N SER A 46 10.35 3.93 4.85
CA SER A 46 11.73 4.34 4.63
C SER A 46 11.80 5.16 3.35
N VAL A 47 12.31 6.38 3.45
CA VAL A 47 12.57 7.27 2.31
C VAL A 47 14.07 7.39 2.14
N VAL A 48 14.54 7.21 0.91
CA VAL A 48 15.94 7.35 0.56
C VAL A 48 16.10 8.55 -0.35
N ASN A 49 16.90 9.51 0.08
CA ASN A 49 17.32 10.64 -0.74
C ASN A 49 18.72 10.35 -1.31
N ARG A 50 18.76 9.96 -2.59
CA ARG A 50 20.01 9.70 -3.31
C ARG A 50 20.33 10.93 -4.16
N GLY A 51 21.27 11.76 -3.73
CA GLY A 51 21.76 12.86 -4.56
C GLY A 51 23.22 12.69 -4.99
N GLY A 52 23.53 13.28 -6.13
CA GLY A 52 24.89 13.50 -6.63
C GLY A 52 24.98 14.87 -7.32
N GLY A 53 25.22 15.94 -6.57
CA GLY A 53 25.40 17.29 -7.14
C GLY A 53 25.27 18.43 -6.13
N THR A 54 25.45 19.68 -6.57
CA THR A 54 25.26 20.88 -5.74
C THR A 54 23.78 21.06 -5.38
N SER A 55 23.51 21.19 -4.08
CA SER A 55 22.20 21.16 -3.42
C SER A 55 21.17 22.16 -3.96
N LYS A 56 20.13 21.67 -4.65
CA LYS A 56 18.93 22.48 -4.96
C LYS A 56 17.79 22.27 -3.96
N SER A 57 17.59 21.03 -3.50
CA SER A 57 16.63 20.70 -2.45
C SER A 57 17.34 20.62 -1.11
N THR A 58 16.71 21.13 -0.06
CA THR A 58 17.20 21.06 1.33
C THR A 58 16.22 20.35 2.25
N HIS A 59 15.01 20.08 1.76
CA HIS A 59 13.92 19.51 2.51
C HIS A 59 13.16 18.51 1.64
N LEU A 60 12.45 17.60 2.29
CA LEU A 60 11.43 16.79 1.64
C LEU A 60 10.06 17.23 2.16
N ARG A 61 9.10 17.32 1.26
CA ARG A 61 7.69 17.50 1.60
C ARG A 61 7.00 16.15 1.58
N TYR A 62 6.30 15.86 2.66
CA TYR A 62 5.50 14.65 2.87
C TYR A 62 4.04 15.04 2.81
N ILE A 63 3.25 14.34 2.00
CA ILE A 63 1.82 14.60 1.80
C ILE A 63 1.07 13.29 1.96
N TYR A 64 0.37 13.15 3.07
CA TYR A 64 -0.60 12.09 3.28
C TYR A 64 -1.95 12.53 2.75
N SER A 65 -2.54 11.73 1.86
CA SER A 65 -3.97 11.80 1.57
C SER A 65 -4.65 10.60 2.21
N TYR A 66 -5.60 10.84 3.10
CA TYR A 66 -6.11 9.83 4.01
C TYR A 66 -7.59 9.95 4.32
N LYS A 67 -8.18 8.84 4.76
CA LYS A 67 -9.54 8.80 5.27
C LYS A 67 -9.73 7.77 6.36
N ASP A 68 -10.82 7.90 7.08
CA ASP A 68 -11.28 6.89 8.04
C ASP A 68 -11.49 5.57 7.32
N THR A 69 -11.03 4.47 7.93
CA THR A 69 -11.26 3.13 7.34
C THR A 69 -12.74 2.77 7.36
N PHE A 70 -13.48 3.25 8.36
CA PHE A 70 -14.90 2.97 8.56
C PHE A 70 -15.69 4.25 8.85
N ILE A 71 -16.91 4.33 8.34
CA ILE A 71 -17.90 5.36 8.69
C ILE A 71 -19.16 4.63 9.15
N GLY A 72 -19.62 4.90 10.38
CA GLY A 72 -20.78 4.21 10.95
C GLY A 72 -20.60 2.68 11.07
N GLY A 73 -19.37 2.20 11.18
CA GLY A 73 -19.04 0.77 11.22
C GLY A 73 -18.98 0.07 9.86
N LEU A 74 -19.28 0.78 8.76
CA LEU A 74 -19.18 0.25 7.40
C LEU A 74 -17.88 0.70 6.73
N PRO A 75 -17.30 -0.11 5.81
CA PRO A 75 -16.12 0.28 5.06
C PRO A 75 -16.30 1.59 4.29
N ASN A 76 -15.33 2.48 4.39
CA ASN A 76 -15.36 3.78 3.73
C ASN A 76 -14.68 3.72 2.35
N TYR A 77 -15.40 3.24 1.34
CA TYR A 77 -14.85 3.11 -0.01
C TYR A 77 -14.88 4.42 -0.80
N SER A 78 -15.98 5.17 -0.69
CA SER A 78 -16.29 6.34 -1.53
C SER A 78 -16.06 7.69 -0.86
N GLY A 79 -15.77 7.74 0.44
CA GLY A 79 -15.55 9.00 1.15
C GLY A 79 -14.34 9.76 0.58
N GLY A 80 -14.43 11.09 0.66
CA GLY A 80 -13.34 12.01 0.33
C GLY A 80 -12.15 11.87 1.28
N CYS A 81 -11.01 12.40 0.85
CA CYS A 81 -9.79 12.37 1.64
C CYS A 81 -9.47 13.72 2.28
N ALA A 82 -8.94 13.63 3.50
CA ALA A 82 -8.26 14.72 4.14
C ALA A 82 -6.77 14.67 3.76
N VAL A 83 -6.12 15.83 3.80
CA VAL A 83 -4.69 15.94 3.52
C VAL A 83 -3.95 16.39 4.77
N SER A 84 -2.85 15.71 5.08
CA SER A 84 -1.85 16.14 6.07
C SER A 84 -0.52 16.32 5.34
N SER A 85 0.04 17.53 5.41
CA SER A 85 1.29 17.86 4.73
C SER A 85 2.25 18.56 5.67
N PHE A 86 3.51 18.19 5.59
CA PHE A 86 4.59 18.82 6.35
C PHE A 86 5.91 18.72 5.59
N VAL A 87 6.91 19.47 6.06
CA VAL A 87 8.21 19.61 5.43
C VAL A 87 9.26 19.27 6.46
N MET A 88 10.19 18.38 6.10
CA MET A 88 11.31 18.00 6.97
C MET A 88 12.63 18.29 6.25
N PRO A 89 13.68 18.74 6.97
CA PRO A 89 15.03 18.79 6.44
C PRO A 89 15.45 17.42 5.88
N THR A 90 16.37 17.43 4.91
CA THR A 90 17.01 16.21 4.43
C THR A 90 18.44 16.52 4.03
N TRP A 91 19.29 15.50 4.04
CA TRP A 91 20.68 15.61 3.61
C TRP A 91 20.93 14.68 2.43
N VAL A 92 22.13 14.75 1.85
CA VAL A 92 22.51 13.76 0.84
C VAL A 92 23.88 13.16 1.13
N PRO A 93 24.02 11.82 1.04
CA PRO A 93 22.94 10.83 0.97
C PRO A 93 22.21 10.70 2.31
N ASP A 94 20.89 10.46 2.29
CA ASP A 94 20.07 10.34 3.51
C ASP A 94 19.07 9.18 3.36
N ILE A 95 18.82 8.50 4.47
CA ILE A 95 17.80 7.47 4.60
C ILE A 95 17.10 7.65 5.94
N VAL A 96 15.83 8.01 5.89
CA VAL A 96 15.02 8.14 7.10
C VAL A 96 13.94 7.06 7.13
N SER A 97 13.84 6.36 8.25
CA SER A 97 12.75 5.41 8.52
C SER A 97 11.87 5.93 9.64
N PHE A 98 10.55 5.87 9.49
CA PHE A 98 9.61 6.38 10.49
C PHE A 98 8.30 5.58 10.51
N ASP A 99 7.58 5.64 11.63
CA ASP A 99 6.25 5.08 11.77
C ASP A 99 5.18 6.11 11.38
N ALA A 100 4.52 5.89 10.23
CA ALA A 100 3.46 6.77 9.72
C ALA A 100 2.23 6.87 10.65
N SER A 101 2.01 5.87 11.51
CA SER A 101 0.97 5.91 12.53
C SER A 101 1.37 6.75 13.73
N GLY A 102 2.66 6.81 14.07
CA GLY A 102 3.18 7.40 15.30
C GLY A 102 3.09 6.51 16.55
N ALA A 103 2.77 5.22 16.42
CA ALA A 103 2.74 4.28 17.54
C ALA A 103 4.15 4.00 18.10
N TYR A 104 5.16 3.92 17.22
CA TYR A 104 6.57 3.78 17.55
C TYR A 104 7.26 5.13 17.52
N ASN A 105 8.00 5.41 18.59
CA ASN A 105 8.78 6.64 18.77
C ASN A 105 7.99 7.94 18.49
N GLY A 106 6.66 7.94 18.65
CA GLY A 106 5.82 9.10 18.31
C GLY A 106 5.85 9.51 16.82
N GLY A 107 6.31 8.64 15.93
CA GLY A 107 6.48 8.92 14.50
C GLY A 107 7.75 9.68 14.15
N TRP A 108 8.64 9.90 15.12
CA TRP A 108 9.99 10.40 14.87
C TRP A 108 10.82 9.35 14.12
N ALA A 109 11.96 9.79 13.58
CA ALA A 109 12.91 8.89 12.94
C ALA A 109 13.26 7.70 13.85
N LEU A 110 13.38 6.52 13.24
CA LEU A 110 13.62 5.24 13.90
C LEU A 110 15.08 4.81 13.74
N PHE A 111 15.42 3.67 14.35
CA PHE A 111 16.72 3.00 14.20
C PHE A 111 17.95 3.83 14.59
N ASN A 112 17.76 4.77 15.52
CA ASN A 112 18.81 5.66 16.03
C ASN A 112 19.49 6.45 14.90
N ASP A 113 18.67 6.90 13.95
CA ASP A 113 19.04 7.92 12.99
C ASP A 113 19.60 9.16 13.73
N PRO A 114 20.87 9.56 13.49
CA PRO A 114 21.50 10.65 14.21
C PRO A 114 21.03 12.03 13.72
N ASP A 115 20.33 12.10 12.59
CA ASP A 115 19.93 13.36 11.98
C ASP A 115 18.70 13.98 12.68
N ASP A 116 18.68 15.30 12.77
CA ASP A 116 17.58 16.05 13.39
C ASP A 116 16.61 16.59 12.34
N TYR A 117 15.61 15.78 12.01
CA TYR A 117 14.54 16.14 11.09
C TYR A 117 13.54 17.17 11.67
N GLY A 118 13.69 17.57 12.94
CA GLY A 118 12.89 18.64 13.55
C GLY A 118 11.44 18.28 13.89
N GLY A 119 11.01 17.02 13.74
CA GLY A 119 9.64 16.62 14.11
C GLY A 119 9.25 15.17 13.80
N SER A 120 7.95 14.92 13.98
CA SER A 120 7.31 13.63 13.69
C SER A 120 6.84 13.54 12.25
N PHE A 121 7.05 12.39 11.63
CA PHE A 121 6.55 12.05 10.29
C PHE A 121 5.17 11.38 10.34
N ALA A 122 4.56 11.21 11.51
CA ALA A 122 3.25 10.58 11.61
C ALA A 122 2.16 11.42 10.94
N ILE A 123 1.11 10.74 10.48
CA ILE A 123 -0.07 11.38 9.89
C ILE A 123 -0.80 12.33 10.86
N GLY A 124 -0.61 12.13 12.17
CA GLY A 124 -1.14 13.01 13.22
C GLY A 124 -2.63 12.85 13.51
N THR A 125 -3.24 11.71 13.13
CA THR A 125 -4.66 11.44 13.39
C THR A 125 -4.87 10.14 14.17
N ALA A 126 -5.92 10.12 15.01
CA ALA A 126 -6.27 8.97 15.83
C ALA A 126 -7.20 7.99 15.08
N GLY A 127 -7.11 6.71 15.43
CA GLY A 127 -8.00 5.66 14.90
C GLY A 127 -7.53 5.05 13.58
N ALA A 128 -8.36 4.17 13.01
CA ALA A 128 -8.02 3.44 11.80
C ALA A 128 -8.07 4.34 10.56
N ARG A 129 -6.96 4.45 9.82
CA ARG A 129 -6.87 5.18 8.55
C ARG A 129 -6.31 4.31 7.42
N ARG A 130 -6.76 4.66 6.22
CA ARG A 130 -6.14 4.27 4.96
C ARG A 130 -5.68 5.54 4.26
N ALA A 131 -4.48 5.49 3.72
CA ALA A 131 -3.88 6.63 3.06
C ALA A 131 -2.93 6.17 1.94
N TYR A 132 -2.57 7.10 1.08
CA TYR A 132 -1.30 7.05 0.37
C TYR A 132 -0.41 8.19 0.85
N LEU A 133 0.89 8.07 0.60
CA LEU A 133 1.89 9.09 0.93
C LEU A 133 2.66 9.48 -0.34
N LEU A 134 2.73 10.78 -0.60
CA LEU A 134 3.63 11.36 -1.59
C LEU A 134 4.82 11.98 -0.86
N VAL A 135 6.03 11.77 -1.38
CA VAL A 135 7.24 12.42 -0.88
C VAL A 135 7.97 13.05 -2.05
N THR A 136 8.26 14.35 -1.95
CA THR A 136 8.89 15.13 -3.02
C THR A 136 9.99 16.03 -2.49
N ASN A 137 10.92 16.41 -3.37
CA ASN A 137 11.92 17.42 -3.07
C ASN A 137 11.28 18.80 -2.88
N SER A 138 11.69 19.54 -1.85
CA SER A 138 11.17 20.87 -1.55
C SER A 138 12.20 21.84 -0.98
N ASP A 139 11.82 23.12 -0.95
CA ASP A 139 12.48 24.12 -0.12
C ASP A 139 11.95 24.05 1.33
N ALA A 140 12.52 24.88 2.20
CA ALA A 140 12.19 24.94 3.62
C ALA A 140 10.76 25.38 3.94
N VAL A 141 10.05 25.99 2.97
CA VAL A 141 8.66 26.43 3.14
C VAL A 141 7.67 25.49 2.45
N GLY A 142 8.15 24.43 1.80
CA GLY A 142 7.33 23.38 1.18
C GLY A 142 6.98 23.63 -0.28
N ASN A 143 7.61 24.61 -0.93
CA ASN A 143 7.52 24.69 -2.39
C ASN A 143 8.33 23.56 -2.98
N ARG A 144 7.73 22.87 -3.93
CA ARG A 144 8.38 21.77 -4.63
C ARG A 144 9.60 22.28 -5.41
N VAL A 145 10.68 21.53 -5.37
CA VAL A 145 11.93 21.84 -6.07
C VAL A 145 12.21 20.72 -7.07
N ASN A 146 12.22 21.07 -8.36
CA ASN A 146 12.70 20.18 -9.41
C ASN A 146 14.21 20.03 -9.28
N VAL A 147 14.66 18.86 -8.85
CA VAL A 147 16.07 18.56 -8.63
C VAL A 147 16.73 17.93 -9.87
N GLY A 148 15.91 17.40 -10.78
CA GLY A 148 16.36 16.86 -12.06
C GLY A 148 17.23 15.60 -11.91
N TYR A 149 17.83 15.17 -13.02
CA TYR A 149 18.36 13.81 -13.19
C TYR A 149 19.49 13.35 -12.25
N GLY A 150 20.07 14.23 -11.43
CA GLY A 150 21.15 13.91 -10.48
C GLY A 150 20.66 13.57 -9.07
N TRP A 151 19.37 13.70 -8.81
CA TRP A 151 18.75 13.47 -7.51
C TRP A 151 17.56 12.56 -7.71
N SER A 152 17.46 11.52 -6.89
CA SER A 152 16.38 10.55 -7.01
C SER A 152 15.93 10.12 -5.63
N LEU A 153 14.63 10.24 -5.43
CA LEU A 153 13.96 9.65 -4.29
C LEU A 153 13.71 8.17 -4.57
N GLY A 154 13.73 7.40 -3.50
CA GLY A 154 13.27 6.03 -3.47
C GLY A 154 12.69 5.72 -2.11
N GLY A 155 12.11 4.53 -1.97
CA GLY A 155 11.64 4.12 -0.66
C GLY A 155 11.02 2.75 -0.63
N GLU A 156 10.73 2.32 0.58
CA GLU A 156 10.03 1.08 0.89
C GLU A 156 9.12 1.31 2.08
N ALA A 157 8.07 0.49 2.18
CA ALA A 157 7.20 0.51 3.32
C ALA A 157 6.91 -0.91 3.79
N ILE A 158 6.72 -1.06 5.09
CA ILE A 158 6.32 -2.30 5.74
C ILE A 158 5.06 -2.01 6.54
N VAL A 159 3.96 -2.65 6.17
CA VAL A 159 2.73 -2.66 6.96
C VAL A 159 2.83 -3.80 7.95
N MET A 160 2.73 -3.48 9.24
CA MET A 160 2.82 -4.44 10.33
C MET A 160 1.54 -4.45 11.15
N ASP A 161 0.98 -5.64 11.34
CA ASP A 161 0.04 -5.93 12.41
C ASP A 161 0.87 -6.38 13.63
N ILE A 162 1.08 -5.45 14.55
CA ILE A 162 1.89 -5.62 15.76
C ILE A 162 1.20 -6.59 16.71
N PHE A 163 -0.13 -6.51 16.80
CA PHE A 163 -0.90 -7.37 17.70
C PHE A 163 -0.85 -8.81 17.25
N ALA A 164 -1.02 -9.02 15.95
CA ALA A 164 -1.15 -10.34 15.37
C ALA A 164 0.20 -10.94 14.98
N GLY A 165 1.25 -10.13 14.85
CA GLY A 165 2.62 -10.58 14.53
C GLY A 165 2.83 -10.88 13.04
N ALA A 166 2.19 -10.11 12.16
CA ALA A 166 2.27 -10.32 10.71
C ALA A 166 2.66 -9.04 9.99
N ALA A 167 3.44 -9.15 8.91
CA ALA A 167 3.94 -7.99 8.18
C ALA A 167 4.09 -8.29 6.70
N TRP A 168 3.88 -7.27 5.88
CA TRP A 168 4.19 -7.31 4.45
C TRP A 168 4.79 -5.98 4.03
N GLY A 169 5.63 -6.01 3.01
CA GLY A 169 6.31 -4.82 2.53
C GLY A 169 6.20 -4.64 1.03
N TYR A 170 6.47 -3.43 0.58
CA TYR A 170 6.45 -3.05 -0.82
C TYR A 170 7.43 -1.91 -1.10
N LYS A 171 7.80 -1.74 -2.37
CA LYS A 171 8.63 -0.63 -2.82
C LYS A 171 7.75 0.57 -3.15
N ALA A 172 8.23 1.77 -2.85
CA ALA A 172 7.61 3.00 -3.32
C ALA A 172 7.55 2.98 -4.86
N VAL A 173 6.51 3.60 -5.39
CA VAL A 173 6.35 3.84 -6.81
C VAL A 173 7.08 5.12 -7.17
N ASN A 174 7.97 4.98 -8.14
CA ASN A 174 8.67 6.09 -8.76
C ASN A 174 7.93 6.44 -10.05
N ASP A 175 7.91 7.72 -10.40
CA ASP A 175 7.55 8.15 -11.74
C ASP A 175 8.83 8.44 -12.52
N ASP A 176 9.04 7.69 -13.62
CA ASP A 176 10.24 7.79 -14.44
C ASP A 176 10.29 9.03 -15.33
N THR A 177 9.16 9.73 -15.46
CA THR A 177 9.04 10.99 -16.21
C THR A 177 9.44 12.20 -15.37
N GLY A 178 9.58 12.03 -14.05
CA GLY A 178 10.00 13.07 -13.10
C GLY A 178 8.91 14.13 -12.87
N GLU A 179 7.66 13.77 -13.10
CA GLU A 179 6.50 14.64 -12.98
C GLU A 179 6.09 14.93 -11.53
N ASP A 180 5.30 16.00 -11.44
CA ASP A 180 4.95 16.68 -10.21
C ASP A 180 3.68 16.04 -9.65
N PHE A 181 3.82 15.16 -8.66
CA PHE A 181 2.69 14.48 -8.01
C PHE A 181 1.78 13.70 -8.97
N SER A 182 2.27 13.41 -10.17
CA SER A 182 1.49 12.84 -11.25
C SER A 182 2.07 11.47 -11.60
N PHE A 183 1.23 10.44 -11.54
CA PHE A 183 1.62 9.05 -11.70
C PHE A 183 0.78 8.45 -12.83
N PHE A 184 1.23 8.66 -14.06
CA PHE A 184 0.57 8.12 -15.26
C PHE A 184 1.09 6.71 -15.59
N PRO A 185 0.28 5.84 -16.21
CA PRO A 185 0.68 4.47 -16.52
C PRO A 185 1.97 4.35 -17.34
N THR A 186 2.21 5.30 -18.24
CA THR A 186 3.41 5.32 -19.10
C THR A 186 4.72 5.39 -18.34
N GLY A 187 4.71 5.91 -17.10
CA GLY A 187 5.90 6.07 -16.27
C GLY A 187 5.91 5.27 -14.96
N VAL A 188 4.88 4.44 -14.76
CA VAL A 188 4.73 3.62 -13.57
C VAL A 188 4.67 2.15 -13.96
N ILE A 189 5.64 1.37 -13.48
CA ILE A 189 5.66 -0.08 -13.68
C ILE A 189 4.60 -0.71 -12.76
N ASN A 190 3.87 -1.70 -13.28
CA ASN A 190 2.86 -2.48 -12.55
C ASN A 190 1.64 -1.67 -12.09
N VAL A 191 0.99 -1.00 -13.03
CA VAL A 191 -0.33 -0.35 -12.88
C VAL A 191 -1.39 -1.21 -13.53
N MET A 192 -2.61 -1.19 -12.99
CA MET A 192 -3.79 -1.72 -13.66
C MET A 192 -4.52 -0.56 -14.33
N GLU A 193 -4.34 -0.44 -15.65
CA GLU A 193 -5.04 0.59 -16.44
C GLU A 193 -6.54 0.33 -16.49
N THR A 194 -7.29 1.37 -16.84
CA THR A 194 -8.73 1.26 -17.05
C THR A 194 -9.00 0.32 -18.22
N GLY A 195 -9.76 -0.75 -17.98
CA GLY A 195 -9.99 -1.81 -18.96
C GLY A 195 -9.02 -2.99 -18.85
N GLU A 196 -8.09 -2.97 -17.90
CA GLU A 196 -7.18 -4.09 -17.64
C GLU A 196 -7.66 -4.97 -16.49
N SER A 197 -7.15 -6.20 -16.49
CA SER A 197 -7.36 -7.15 -15.40
C SER A 197 -6.09 -7.87 -15.02
N SER A 198 -6.03 -8.32 -13.77
CA SER A 198 -4.97 -9.20 -13.29
C SER A 198 -5.55 -10.38 -12.53
N ARG A 199 -4.91 -11.55 -12.73
CA ARG A 199 -5.35 -12.81 -12.17
C ARG A 199 -4.91 -12.94 -10.71
N PHE A 200 -5.79 -13.46 -9.86
CA PHE A 200 -5.44 -13.84 -8.50
C PHE A 200 -6.02 -15.20 -8.13
N GLY A 201 -5.34 -15.92 -7.23
CA GLY A 201 -5.91 -17.05 -6.49
C GLY A 201 -6.28 -16.62 -5.06
N PHE A 202 -7.09 -17.40 -4.36
CA PHE A 202 -7.42 -17.19 -2.95
C PHE A 202 -7.74 -18.52 -2.22
N PHE A 203 -7.48 -18.56 -0.93
CA PHE A 203 -7.82 -19.61 0.02
C PHE A 203 -9.31 -19.58 0.36
N PRO A 204 -9.87 -20.67 0.91
CA PRO A 204 -11.26 -20.70 1.37
C PRO A 204 -11.60 -19.52 2.27
N PRO A 205 -12.62 -18.71 1.95
CA PRO A 205 -13.08 -17.61 2.80
C PRO A 205 -13.53 -18.01 4.21
N SER A 206 -13.89 -19.27 4.40
CA SER A 206 -14.15 -19.87 5.72
C SER A 206 -12.94 -19.89 6.65
N GLU A 207 -11.73 -19.80 6.09
CA GLU A 207 -10.46 -19.91 6.81
C GLU A 207 -9.62 -18.62 6.69
N TRP A 208 -9.65 -17.98 5.52
CA TRP A 208 -8.80 -16.84 5.17
C TRP A 208 -9.63 -15.66 4.67
N THR A 209 -9.18 -14.45 4.96
CA THR A 209 -9.74 -13.22 4.38
C THR A 209 -8.88 -12.76 3.21
N THR A 210 -9.51 -12.45 2.08
CA THR A 210 -8.86 -11.77 0.94
C THR A 210 -9.36 -10.33 0.85
N LYS A 211 -8.42 -9.38 0.78
CA LYS A 211 -8.67 -7.95 0.65
C LYS A 211 -7.79 -7.35 -0.44
N PHE A 212 -8.32 -6.39 -1.19
CA PHE A 212 -7.60 -5.65 -2.21
C PHE A 212 -7.39 -4.20 -1.73
N PHE A 213 -6.14 -3.78 -1.60
CA PHE A 213 -5.80 -2.38 -1.40
C PHE A 213 -5.69 -1.72 -2.76
N VAL A 214 -6.59 -0.79 -3.04
CA VAL A 214 -6.70 -0.11 -4.32
C VAL A 214 -6.44 1.36 -4.12
N THR A 215 -5.49 1.88 -4.89
CA THR A 215 -5.10 3.29 -4.91
C THR A 215 -5.12 3.78 -6.35
N PRO A 216 -6.16 4.54 -6.75
CA PRO A 216 -6.19 5.21 -8.04
C PRO A 216 -5.03 6.21 -8.17
N ILE A 217 -4.43 6.25 -9.34
CA ILE A 217 -3.28 7.10 -9.68
C ILE A 217 -3.56 7.91 -10.94
N GLY A 218 -2.85 9.02 -11.11
CA GLY A 218 -3.03 9.94 -12.22
C GLY A 218 -2.40 11.29 -11.93
N GLY A 219 -2.88 12.34 -12.59
CA GLY A 219 -2.35 13.69 -12.43
C GLY A 219 -2.80 14.38 -11.13
N ASN A 220 -1.92 15.20 -10.55
CA ASN A 220 -2.18 16.06 -9.39
C ASN A 220 -2.71 15.30 -8.16
N MET A 221 -2.09 14.17 -7.81
CA MET A 221 -2.49 13.39 -6.63
C MET A 221 -2.33 14.15 -5.32
N ASP A 222 -1.60 15.26 -5.27
CA ASP A 222 -1.51 16.12 -4.09
C ASP A 222 -2.75 17.00 -3.85
N MET A 223 -3.61 17.17 -4.87
CA MET A 223 -4.76 18.06 -4.85
C MET A 223 -6.09 17.38 -5.19
N LEU A 224 -6.06 16.20 -5.82
CA LEU A 224 -7.26 15.53 -6.33
C LEU A 224 -7.52 14.19 -5.65
N ASP A 225 -8.78 13.99 -5.29
CA ASP A 225 -9.33 12.69 -4.92
C ASP A 225 -9.59 11.87 -6.19
N LEU A 226 -8.56 11.14 -6.63
CA LEU A 226 -8.68 10.22 -7.74
C LEU A 226 -9.53 9.00 -7.35
N ASN A 227 -10.26 8.45 -8.32
CA ASN A 227 -11.16 7.34 -8.11
C ASN A 227 -11.02 6.26 -9.19
N SER A 228 -11.29 5.01 -8.81
CA SER A 228 -11.40 3.87 -9.72
C SER A 228 -12.59 3.01 -9.32
N THR A 229 -13.21 2.34 -10.27
CA THR A 229 -14.19 1.29 -9.99
C THR A 229 -13.57 -0.05 -10.31
N ILE A 230 -13.50 -0.93 -9.32
CA ILE A 230 -12.99 -2.30 -9.50
C ILE A 230 -14.12 -3.31 -9.45
N ARG A 231 -13.93 -4.47 -10.07
CA ARG A 231 -14.81 -5.63 -9.92
C ARG A 231 -14.04 -6.92 -10.11
N ILE A 232 -14.63 -8.05 -9.74
CA ILE A 232 -14.16 -9.32 -10.28
C ILE A 232 -14.67 -9.45 -11.73
N ALA A 233 -13.84 -9.98 -12.61
CA ALA A 233 -14.18 -10.26 -13.99
C ALA A 233 -13.85 -11.71 -14.36
N GLY A 234 -14.50 -12.17 -15.43
CA GLY A 234 -14.09 -13.40 -16.10
C GLY A 234 -12.79 -13.21 -16.90
N TYR A 235 -12.36 -14.27 -17.57
CA TYR A 235 -11.13 -14.29 -18.38
C TYR A 235 -11.01 -13.05 -19.31
N ASN A 236 -9.87 -12.36 -19.24
CA ASN A 236 -9.54 -11.15 -20.00
C ASN A 236 -10.53 -9.98 -19.88
N GLY A 237 -11.26 -9.85 -18.76
CA GLY A 237 -12.24 -8.76 -18.57
C GLY A 237 -13.48 -8.86 -19.48
N SER A 238 -13.56 -9.89 -20.32
CA SER A 238 -14.49 -9.99 -21.46
C SER A 238 -15.94 -10.31 -21.08
N ALA A 239 -16.20 -10.68 -19.83
CA ALA A 239 -17.54 -10.94 -19.31
C ALA A 239 -17.75 -10.30 -17.93
N ALA A 240 -18.97 -9.85 -17.67
CA ALA A 240 -19.41 -9.40 -16.37
C ALA A 240 -19.21 -10.55 -15.35
N GLY A 241 -18.28 -10.32 -14.41
CA GLY A 241 -17.97 -11.06 -13.18
C GLY A 241 -18.10 -12.57 -13.24
N SER A 242 -16.97 -13.25 -13.17
CA SER A 242 -16.97 -14.66 -12.80
C SER A 242 -15.78 -15.04 -11.93
N ILE A 243 -16.00 -16.01 -11.06
CA ILE A 243 -14.97 -16.60 -10.21
C ILE A 243 -15.04 -18.11 -10.34
N THR A 244 -13.89 -18.76 -10.36
CA THR A 244 -13.82 -20.22 -10.45
C THR A 244 -13.37 -20.78 -9.13
N GLY A 245 -14.21 -21.62 -8.52
CA GLY A 245 -13.83 -22.36 -7.31
C GLY A 245 -12.81 -23.46 -7.63
N ARG A 246 -12.14 -24.03 -6.61
CA ARG A 246 -11.15 -25.11 -6.82
C ARG A 246 -11.70 -26.36 -7.52
N GLY A 247 -13.01 -26.58 -7.49
CA GLY A 247 -13.70 -27.66 -8.22
C GLY A 247 -14.01 -27.37 -9.69
N PHE A 248 -13.45 -26.31 -10.28
CA PHE A 248 -13.73 -25.83 -11.64
C PHE A 248 -15.17 -25.36 -11.91
N THR A 249 -15.99 -25.24 -10.86
CA THR A 249 -17.29 -24.58 -10.96
C THR A 249 -17.08 -23.07 -11.07
N THR A 250 -17.66 -22.47 -12.12
CA THR A 250 -17.64 -21.03 -12.32
C THR A 250 -18.96 -20.43 -11.85
N TYR A 251 -18.87 -19.38 -11.04
CA TYR A 251 -20.00 -18.60 -10.56
C TYR A 251 -19.97 -17.25 -11.26
N ASN A 252 -21.10 -16.85 -11.86
CA ASN A 252 -21.22 -15.57 -12.56
C ASN A 252 -22.01 -14.58 -11.70
N PHE A 253 -21.60 -13.33 -11.70
CA PHE A 253 -22.18 -12.23 -10.92
C PHE A 253 -21.73 -10.89 -11.54
N ASN A 254 -22.26 -9.76 -11.06
CA ASN A 254 -21.77 -8.46 -11.50
C ASN A 254 -21.85 -7.46 -10.34
N VAL A 255 -20.77 -7.39 -9.57
CA VAL A 255 -20.66 -6.49 -8.42
C VAL A 255 -19.39 -5.67 -8.58
N SER A 256 -19.56 -4.35 -8.63
CA SER A 256 -18.49 -3.38 -8.75
C SER A 256 -18.38 -2.55 -7.48
N GLN A 257 -17.15 -2.18 -7.13
CA GLN A 257 -16.85 -1.34 -5.99
C GLN A 257 -16.12 -0.07 -6.44
N PHE A 258 -16.74 1.07 -6.17
CA PHE A 258 -16.12 2.38 -6.33
C PHE A 258 -15.12 2.62 -5.19
N VAL A 259 -13.92 3.08 -5.53
CA VAL A 259 -12.83 3.40 -4.61
C VAL A 259 -12.36 4.83 -4.86
N ASN A 260 -12.33 5.64 -3.81
CA ASN A 260 -11.78 7.00 -3.80
C ASN A 260 -10.48 7.07 -2.97
N CYS A 261 -9.44 7.70 -3.48
CA CYS A 261 -8.07 7.79 -2.93
C CYS A 261 -7.39 6.45 -2.61
N THR A 262 -7.59 5.85 -1.44
CA THR A 262 -7.06 4.51 -1.10
C THR A 262 -8.08 3.79 -0.26
N ALA A 263 -8.45 2.56 -0.64
CA ALA A 263 -9.35 1.74 0.16
C ALA A 263 -8.95 0.27 0.15
N GLY A 264 -9.37 -0.47 1.19
CA GLY A 264 -9.17 -1.91 1.30
C GLY A 264 -10.49 -2.65 1.11
N VAL A 265 -10.75 -3.14 -0.09
CA VAL A 265 -12.00 -3.80 -0.49
C VAL A 265 -11.93 -5.30 -0.21
N ASP A 266 -12.88 -5.82 0.57
CA ASP A 266 -12.95 -7.26 0.83
C ASP A 266 -13.50 -8.02 -0.38
N LEU A 267 -13.02 -9.26 -0.58
CA LEU A 267 -13.48 -10.12 -1.67
C LEU A 267 -15.01 -10.32 -1.63
N SER A 268 -15.61 -10.39 -0.43
CA SER A 268 -17.07 -10.51 -0.25
C SER A 268 -17.86 -9.36 -0.86
N ASP A 269 -17.27 -8.17 -0.92
CA ASP A 269 -17.94 -6.95 -1.37
C ASP A 269 -17.90 -6.81 -2.90
N LEU A 270 -17.14 -7.70 -3.55
CA LEU A 270 -17.01 -7.76 -5.01
C LEU A 270 -17.81 -8.93 -5.61
N MET A 271 -18.70 -9.56 -4.86
CA MET A 271 -19.53 -10.66 -5.36
C MET A 271 -20.90 -10.73 -4.70
N ASP A 272 -21.83 -11.43 -5.36
CA ASP A 272 -23.14 -11.71 -4.76
C ASP A 272 -23.08 -12.88 -3.78
N SER A 273 -24.18 -13.07 -3.04
CA SER A 273 -24.29 -14.13 -2.02
C SER A 273 -24.23 -15.54 -2.60
N THR A 274 -24.60 -15.74 -3.88
CA THR A 274 -24.60 -17.06 -4.53
C THR A 274 -23.17 -17.47 -4.85
N ALA A 275 -22.41 -16.57 -5.46
CA ALA A 275 -20.99 -16.78 -5.73
C ALA A 275 -20.20 -16.96 -4.43
N TRP A 276 -20.44 -16.11 -3.43
CA TRP A 276 -19.80 -16.21 -2.12
C TRP A 276 -20.04 -17.56 -1.45
N ALA A 277 -21.30 -18.03 -1.42
CA ALA A 277 -21.62 -19.34 -0.86
C ALA A 277 -20.92 -20.50 -1.59
N GLY A 278 -20.77 -20.39 -2.92
CA GLY A 278 -20.11 -21.40 -3.75
C GLY A 278 -18.62 -21.56 -3.48
N ILE A 279 -17.92 -20.45 -3.19
CA ILE A 279 -16.47 -20.46 -2.96
C ILE A 279 -16.07 -20.54 -1.48
N TYR A 280 -17.00 -20.33 -0.54
CA TYR A 280 -16.72 -20.13 0.88
C TYR A 280 -15.83 -21.21 1.53
N TYR A 281 -16.03 -22.47 1.16
CA TYR A 281 -15.23 -23.60 1.69
C TYR A 281 -14.15 -24.12 0.75
N THR A 282 -14.08 -23.60 -0.48
CA THR A 282 -13.17 -24.15 -1.51
C THR A 282 -12.06 -23.19 -1.89
N GLY A 283 -12.26 -21.89 -1.75
CA GLY A 283 -11.38 -20.89 -2.36
C GLY A 283 -11.44 -20.98 -3.88
N GLY A 284 -10.48 -20.39 -4.58
CA GLY A 284 -10.53 -20.39 -6.04
C GLY A 284 -9.55 -19.43 -6.70
N TRP A 285 -9.92 -18.99 -7.90
CA TRP A 285 -9.22 -17.94 -8.64
C TRP A 285 -10.19 -17.09 -9.44
N GLY A 286 -9.76 -15.88 -9.77
CA GLY A 286 -10.51 -14.92 -10.57
C GLY A 286 -9.58 -13.85 -11.13
N TRP A 287 -10.18 -12.80 -11.68
CA TRP A 287 -9.48 -11.63 -12.18
C TRP A 287 -10.03 -10.39 -11.49
N VAL A 288 -9.17 -9.54 -10.94
CA VAL A 288 -9.56 -8.17 -10.56
C VAL A 288 -9.46 -7.32 -11.81
N TYR A 289 -10.49 -6.54 -12.10
CA TYR A 289 -10.60 -5.70 -13.28
C TYR A 289 -10.84 -4.25 -12.85
N ASN A 290 -10.07 -3.32 -13.42
CA ASN A 290 -10.33 -1.89 -13.27
C ASN A 290 -11.34 -1.47 -14.35
N GLU A 291 -12.60 -1.32 -13.95
CA GLU A 291 -13.72 -1.13 -14.85
C GLU A 291 -13.82 0.29 -15.43
N SER A 292 -13.55 1.29 -14.60
CA SER A 292 -13.69 2.70 -14.98
C SER A 292 -12.96 3.61 -14.00
N GLY A 293 -12.78 4.87 -14.39
CA GLY A 293 -12.08 5.88 -13.60
C GLY A 293 -10.59 5.92 -13.94
N SER A 294 -9.79 6.29 -12.95
CA SER A 294 -8.33 6.36 -13.04
C SER A 294 -7.69 4.96 -13.04
N PRO A 295 -6.49 4.82 -13.66
CA PRO A 295 -5.62 3.68 -13.42
C PRO A 295 -5.37 3.47 -11.93
N ALA A 296 -5.05 2.25 -11.50
CA ALA A 296 -4.88 1.96 -10.09
C ALA A 296 -3.70 1.03 -9.81
N ILE A 297 -3.06 1.24 -8.67
CA ILE A 297 -2.16 0.26 -8.07
C ILE A 297 -2.99 -0.62 -7.15
N VAL A 298 -2.89 -1.93 -7.33
CA VAL A 298 -3.68 -2.92 -6.58
C VAL A 298 -2.76 -3.90 -5.88
N TYR A 299 -2.80 -3.92 -4.55
CA TYR A 299 -2.21 -5.00 -3.75
C TYR A 299 -3.28 -5.97 -3.31
N LYS A 300 -3.04 -7.27 -3.46
CA LYS A 300 -3.84 -8.29 -2.78
C LYS A 300 -3.18 -8.57 -1.43
N LEU A 301 -3.97 -8.57 -0.36
CA LEU A 301 -3.61 -9.12 0.94
C LEU A 301 -4.53 -10.30 1.24
N GLU A 302 -3.93 -11.43 1.56
CA GLU A 302 -4.61 -12.60 2.08
C GLU A 302 -4.12 -12.90 3.47
N TYR A 303 -5.02 -13.06 4.44
CA TYR A 303 -4.62 -13.19 5.83
C TYR A 303 -5.59 -14.02 6.66
N VAL A 304 -5.05 -14.57 7.74
CA VAL A 304 -5.79 -15.25 8.80
C VAL A 304 -5.27 -14.73 10.13
N VAL A 305 -6.16 -14.52 11.10
CA VAL A 305 -5.82 -13.94 12.40
C VAL A 305 -5.99 -14.98 13.50
N ASN A 306 -4.98 -15.16 14.34
CA ASN A 306 -5.03 -16.01 15.54
C ASN A 306 -5.53 -17.44 15.30
N ASN A 307 -5.16 -18.05 14.17
CA ASN A 307 -5.61 -19.40 13.83
C ASN A 307 -4.52 -20.45 14.11
N PRO A 308 -4.71 -21.33 15.12
CA PRO A 308 -3.69 -22.29 15.54
C PRO A 308 -3.37 -23.34 14.48
N THR A 309 -4.29 -23.63 13.56
CA THR A 309 -4.06 -24.54 12.42
C THR A 309 -2.89 -24.07 11.56
N TYR A 310 -2.69 -22.75 11.45
CA TYR A 310 -1.61 -22.15 10.69
C TYR A 310 -0.51 -21.56 11.59
N GLY A 311 -0.48 -21.93 12.87
CA GLY A 311 0.53 -21.43 13.81
C GLY A 311 0.31 -19.99 14.29
N GLY A 312 -0.89 -19.44 14.14
CA GLY A 312 -1.26 -18.10 14.61
C GLY A 312 -1.78 -17.22 13.48
N THR A 313 -1.26 -16.00 13.40
CA THR A 313 -1.61 -15.05 12.33
C THR A 313 -0.64 -15.21 11.18
N ASN A 314 -1.17 -15.31 9.97
CA ASN A 314 -0.37 -15.30 8.76
C ASN A 314 -0.95 -14.31 7.77
N ASN A 315 -0.09 -13.69 6.98
CA ASN A 315 -0.49 -12.92 5.83
C ASN A 315 0.40 -13.20 4.63
N ASN A 316 -0.15 -12.92 3.46
CA ASN A 316 0.55 -12.96 2.19
C ASN A 316 0.03 -11.80 1.36
N ALA A 317 0.88 -10.80 1.15
CA ALA A 317 0.56 -9.66 0.30
C ALA A 317 1.47 -9.62 -0.90
N TYR A 318 0.92 -9.27 -2.06
CA TYR A 318 1.70 -9.04 -3.26
C TYR A 318 1.00 -8.02 -4.17
N LEU A 319 1.82 -7.37 -5.00
CA LEU A 319 1.36 -6.44 -6.03
C LEU A 319 0.62 -7.24 -7.10
N LEU A 320 -0.65 -6.93 -7.32
CA LEU A 320 -1.49 -7.60 -8.30
C LEU A 320 -1.42 -6.92 -9.67
N SER A 321 -1.17 -5.61 -9.71
CA SER A 321 -1.14 -4.81 -10.94
C SER A 321 0.09 -5.06 -11.83
N THR A 322 0.82 -6.16 -11.65
CA THR A 322 1.75 -6.66 -12.66
C THR A 322 0.92 -7.20 -13.83
N ALA A 323 1.08 -6.63 -15.03
CA ALA A 323 0.66 -7.34 -16.22
C ALA A 323 1.44 -8.65 -16.27
N ASP A 324 0.78 -9.79 -16.01
CA ASP A 324 1.21 -11.04 -16.59
C ASP A 324 1.12 -10.80 -18.10
N GLY A 325 2.23 -10.35 -18.70
CA GLY A 325 2.36 -10.35 -20.14
C GLY A 325 2.03 -11.75 -20.64
N PRO A 326 1.36 -11.88 -21.80
CA PRO A 326 1.08 -13.18 -22.41
C PRO A 326 2.35 -14.05 -22.54
#